data_AF-A0A9E5NBB2-F1
#
_entry.id   AF-A0A9E5NBB2-F1
#
_cell.length_a   1.000
_cell.length_b   1.000
_cell.length_c   1.000
_cell.angle_alpha   90.00
_cell.angle_beta   90.00
_cell.angle_gamma   90.00
#
_symmetry.space_group_name_H-M   'P 1'
#
loop_
_entity.id
_entity.type
_entity.pdbx_description
1 polymer ?
#
loop_
_entity_poly.entity_id
_entity_poly.type
_entity_poly.pdbx_seq_one_letter_code
_entity_poly.pdbx_strand_id
1 'polypeptide(L)'
;GYRWEQVHVVDDSFLEQFEKGRPIHVLLKCERSPHIYALENGQKRWIKDIPTFEAEGYVWEDVEFVSCDYLRSLPDGPPIPEDAGPPPQP
;
A
#
# COMPACT_ATOMS: atom_id res chain seq x y z
N GLY A 1 24.10 1.01 -14.91
CA GLY A 1 23.54 2.04 -14.01
C GLY A 1 22.57 2.88 -14.81
N TYR A 2 21.40 3.16 -14.27
CA TYR A 2 20.41 4.01 -14.92
C TYR A 2 20.78 5.49 -14.70
N ARG A 3 20.62 6.32 -15.74
CA ARG A 3 20.94 7.76 -15.70
C ARG A 3 19.65 8.58 -15.79
N TRP A 4 19.60 9.72 -15.09
CA TRP A 4 18.48 10.66 -15.18
C TRP A 4 18.21 11.15 -16.60
N GLU A 5 19.24 11.20 -17.45
CA GLU A 5 19.13 11.51 -18.88
C GLU A 5 18.28 10.51 -19.69
N GLN A 6 17.98 9.33 -19.12
CA GLN A 6 17.09 8.33 -19.74
C GLN A 6 15.62 8.55 -19.35
N VAL A 7 15.32 9.53 -18.49
CA VAL A 7 13.95 9.93 -18.17
C VAL A 7 13.44 10.85 -19.27
N HIS A 8 12.38 10.41 -19.95
CA HIS A 8 11.70 11.20 -20.96
C HIS A 8 10.49 11.90 -20.34
N VAL A 9 10.44 13.22 -20.45
CA VAL A 9 9.25 14.00 -20.13
C VAL A 9 8.32 13.93 -21.33
N VAL A 10 7.08 13.53 -21.09
CA VAL A 10 6.01 13.40 -22.09
C VAL A 10 4.90 14.37 -21.75
N ASP A 11 4.13 14.80 -22.76
CA ASP A 11 2.93 15.61 -22.55
C ASP A 11 1.72 14.73 -22.19
N ASP A 12 0.67 15.38 -21.68
CA ASP A 12 -0.54 14.70 -21.22
C ASP A 12 -1.23 13.89 -22.35
N SER A 13 -1.16 14.35 -23.61
CA SER A 13 -1.79 13.65 -24.74
C SER A 13 -1.10 12.33 -25.09
N PHE A 14 0.17 12.18 -24.73
CA PHE A 14 0.86 10.89 -24.77
C PHE A 14 0.35 9.95 -23.67
N LEU A 15 0.13 10.46 -22.46
CA LEU A 15 -0.37 9.66 -21.33
C LEU A 15 -1.80 9.17 -21.55
N GLU A 16 -2.66 10.00 -22.14
CA GLU A 16 -4.06 9.68 -22.46
C GLU A 16 -4.22 8.50 -23.44
N GLN A 17 -3.17 8.15 -24.18
CA GLN A 17 -3.17 7.00 -25.09
C GLN A 17 -3.12 5.65 -24.36
N PHE A 18 -2.76 5.66 -23.08
CA PHE A 18 -2.69 4.46 -22.26
C PHE A 18 -3.93 4.31 -21.38
N GLU A 19 -4.46 3.09 -21.33
CA GLU A 19 -5.49 2.77 -20.34
C GLU A 19 -4.91 2.93 -18.93
N LYS A 20 -5.65 3.62 -18.06
CA LYS A 20 -5.25 3.80 -16.67
C LYS A 20 -5.26 2.43 -15.98
N GLY A 21 -4.06 1.95 -15.64
CA GLY A 21 -3.90 0.72 -14.87
C GLY A 21 -4.45 0.83 -13.45
N ARG A 22 -4.53 -0.32 -12.77
CA ARG A 22 -4.85 -0.35 -11.35
C ARG A 22 -3.77 0.40 -10.56
N PRO A 23 -4.15 1.18 -9.54
CA PRO A 23 -3.17 1.77 -8.63
C PRO A 23 -2.27 0.67 -8.04
N ILE A 24 -0.97 0.95 -7.96
CA ILE A 24 -0.03 0.05 -7.31
C ILE A 24 0.08 0.49 -5.85
N HIS A 25 -0.25 -0.42 -4.94
CA HIS A 25 -0.13 -0.21 -3.49
C HIS A 25 0.99 -1.08 -2.94
N VAL A 26 1.62 -0.63 -1.87
CA VAL A 26 2.54 -1.46 -1.08
C VAL A 26 1.75 -2.00 0.11
N LEU A 27 1.44 -3.29 0.08
CA LEU A 27 0.68 -3.97 1.12
C LEU A 27 1.64 -4.79 1.98
N LEU A 28 1.59 -4.61 3.30
CA LEU A 28 2.54 -5.19 4.23
C LEU A 28 1.84 -6.09 5.25
N LYS A 29 2.47 -7.22 5.53
CA LYS A 29 2.09 -8.17 6.57
C LYS A 29 3.33 -8.69 7.29
N CYS A 30 3.20 -9.12 8.55
CA CYS A 30 4.24 -9.90 9.20
C CYS A 30 3.69 -11.23 9.70
N GLU A 31 4.54 -12.24 9.84
CA GLU A 31 4.12 -13.62 10.12
C GLU A 31 3.46 -13.80 11.50
N ARG A 32 3.80 -12.96 12.48
CA ARG A 32 3.28 -13.07 13.86
C ARG A 32 1.95 -12.32 14.08
N SER A 33 1.40 -11.69 13.05
CA SER A 33 0.17 -10.90 13.13
C SER A 33 -0.81 -11.30 12.05
N PRO A 34 -2.13 -11.36 12.33
CA PRO A 34 -3.13 -11.57 11.30
C PRO A 34 -3.39 -10.33 10.44
N HIS A 35 -2.96 -9.13 10.87
CA HIS A 35 -3.32 -7.86 10.26
C HIS A 35 -2.53 -7.54 8.98
N ILE A 36 -3.16 -6.79 8.07
CA ILE A 36 -2.58 -6.30 6.81
C ILE A 36 -2.63 -4.78 6.85
N TYR A 37 -1.60 -4.13 6.32
CA TYR A 37 -1.48 -2.67 6.30
C TYR A 37 -1.13 -2.18 4.90
N ALA A 38 -1.78 -1.11 4.44
CA ALA A 38 -1.36 -0.38 3.26
C ALA A 38 -0.31 0.67 3.65
N LEU A 39 0.79 0.78 2.91
CA LEU A 39 1.78 1.83 3.11
C LEU A 39 1.50 3.01 2.19
N GLU A 40 1.06 4.12 2.77
CA GLU A 40 0.67 5.32 2.04
C GLU A 40 1.24 6.56 2.71
N ASN A 41 1.84 7.47 1.93
CA ASN A 41 2.46 8.70 2.44
C ASN A 41 3.42 8.47 3.63
N GLY A 42 4.16 7.35 3.60
CA GLY A 42 5.10 6.95 4.66
C GLY A 42 4.46 6.42 5.94
N GLN A 43 3.13 6.21 5.96
CA GLN A 43 2.38 5.69 7.12
C GLN A 43 1.79 4.32 6.80
N LYS A 44 1.79 3.42 7.79
CA LYS A 44 1.05 2.16 7.69
C LYS A 44 -0.40 2.39 8.11
N ARG A 45 -1.33 2.03 7.24
CA ARG A 45 -2.77 2.14 7.45
C ARG A 45 -3.33 0.75 7.63
N TRP A 46 -3.89 0.46 8.81
CA TRP A 46 -4.48 -0.84 9.08
C TRP A 46 -5.72 -1.08 8.23
N ILE A 47 -5.75 -2.21 7.52
CA ILE A 47 -6.93 -2.68 6.79
C ILE A 47 -7.75 -3.53 7.75
N LYS A 48 -8.94 -3.03 8.12
CA LYS A 48 -9.75 -3.56 9.22
C LYS A 48 -10.01 -5.06 9.13
N ASP A 49 -10.39 -5.51 7.94
CA ASP A 49 -10.80 -6.88 7.67
C ASP A 49 -10.66 -7.22 6.16
N ILE A 50 -10.87 -8.50 5.84
CA ILE A 50 -10.77 -9.00 4.45
C ILE A 50 -11.83 -8.40 3.52
N PRO A 51 -13.11 -8.23 3.94
CA PRO A 51 -14.08 -7.52 3.10
C PRO A 51 -13.62 -6.11 2.72
N THR A 52 -13.01 -5.38 3.65
CA THR A 52 -12.42 -4.07 3.36
C THR A 52 -11.25 -4.18 2.38
N PHE A 53 -10.35 -5.16 2.57
CA PHE A 53 -9.25 -5.43 1.63
C PHE A 53 -9.74 -5.63 0.19
N GLU A 54 -10.76 -6.47 0.01
CA GLU A 54 -11.34 -6.77 -1.31
C GLU A 54 -12.09 -5.56 -1.89
N ALA A 55 -12.80 -4.80 -1.05
CA ALA A 55 -13.55 -3.61 -1.47
C ALA A 55 -12.63 -2.48 -1.98
N GLU A 56 -11.43 -2.34 -1.40
CA GLU A 56 -10.39 -1.42 -1.89
C GLU A 56 -9.71 -1.91 -3.19
N GLY A 57 -10.03 -3.13 -3.65
CA GLY A 57 -9.46 -3.72 -4.86
C GLY A 57 -8.04 -4.22 -4.69
N TYR A 58 -7.58 -4.37 -3.44
CA TYR A 58 -6.29 -4.98 -3.15
C TYR A 58 -6.29 -6.46 -3.54
N VAL A 59 -5.13 -6.94 -3.99
CA VAL A 59 -4.93 -8.33 -4.38
C VAL A 59 -3.88 -8.98 -3.51
N TRP A 60 -4.06 -10.27 -3.22
CA TRP A 60 -3.18 -11.00 -2.32
C TRP A 60 -1.76 -11.17 -2.86
N GLU A 61 -1.59 -11.17 -4.18
CA GLU A 61 -0.27 -11.23 -4.80
C GLU A 61 0.60 -10.00 -4.50
N ASP A 62 -0.01 -8.87 -4.13
CA ASP A 62 0.69 -7.62 -3.79
C ASP A 62 1.07 -7.55 -2.29
N VAL A 63 0.69 -8.55 -1.49
CA VAL A 63 0.99 -8.58 -0.05
C VAL A 63 2.41 -9.07 0.20
N GLU A 64 3.26 -8.15 0.66
CA GLU A 64 4.65 -8.42 1.00
C GLU A 64 4.80 -8.76 2.49
N PHE A 65 5.53 -9.85 2.76
CA PHE A 65 5.89 -10.23 4.11
C PHE A 65 7.16 -9.51 4.56
N VAL A 66 7.06 -8.80 5.68
CA VAL A 66 8.16 -8.08 6.31
C VAL A 66 8.33 -8.49 7.77
N SER A 67 9.45 -8.12 8.39
CA SER A 67 9.62 -8.33 9.82
C SER A 67 8.59 -7.51 10.62
N CYS A 68 8.07 -8.07 11.72
CA CYS A 68 7.15 -7.33 12.57
C CYS A 68 7.82 -6.11 13.21
N ASP A 69 9.14 -6.13 13.42
CA ASP A 69 9.87 -4.98 13.99
C ASP A 69 9.95 -3.83 12.99
N TYR A 70 10.18 -4.12 11.70
CA TYR A 70 10.06 -3.11 10.64
C TYR A 70 8.64 -2.54 10.59
N LEU A 71 7.62 -3.41 10.58
CA LEU A 71 6.23 -2.98 10.52
C LEU A 71 5.84 -2.09 11.72
N ARG A 72 6.30 -2.42 12.94
CA ARG A 72 6.11 -1.56 14.13
C ARG A 72 6.85 -0.24 14.07
N SER A 73 7.99 -0.18 13.38
CA SER A 73 8.78 1.04 13.25
C SER A 73 8.16 2.11 12.36
N LEU A 74 7.23 1.71 11.47
CA LEU A 74 6.53 2.63 10.58
C LEU A 74 5.47 3.43 11.36
N PRO A 75 5.31 4.74 11.10
CA PRO A 75 4.24 5.55 11.70
C PRO A 75 2.85 4.98 11.38
N ASP A 76 1.95 5.02 12.37
CA ASP A 76 0.54 4.70 12.16
C ASP A 76 -0.17 5.84 11.43
N GLY A 77 -0.93 5.50 10.39
CA GLY A 77 -1.89 6.38 9.73
C GLY A 77 -3.33 6.03 10.09
N PRO A 78 -4.32 6.81 9.59
CA PRO A 78 -5.73 6.47 9.72
C PRO A 78 -6.01 5.07 9.14
N PRO A 79 -6.79 4.23 9.84
CA PRO A 79 -7.15 2.92 9.33
C PRO A 79 -8.02 3.01 8.08
N ILE A 80 -8.30 1.85 7.50
CA ILE A 80 -9.20 1.66 6.38
C ILE A 80 -10.27 0.65 6.84
N PRO A 81 -11.55 1.06 6.95
CA PRO A 81 -12.06 2.43 6.86
C PRO A 81 -11.62 3.31 8.04
N GLU A 82 -11.71 4.64 7.90
CA GLU A 82 -11.21 5.60 8.91
C GLU A 82 -11.90 5.51 10.28
N ASP A 83 -13.11 4.94 10.33
CA ASP A 83 -13.90 4.74 11.55
C ASP A 83 -13.64 3.37 12.22
N ALA A 84 -12.66 2.60 11.75
CA ALA A 84 -12.34 1.27 12.28
C ALA A 84 -11.81 1.27 13.73
N GLY A 85 -11.50 2.44 14.29
CA GLY A 85 -10.89 2.59 15.60
C GLY A 85 -9.36 2.54 15.55
N PRO A 86 -8.67 2.36 16.69
CA PRO A 86 -7.21 2.38 16.71
C PRO A 86 -6.62 1.17 15.96
N PRO A 87 -5.54 1.35 15.20
CA PRO A 87 -4.88 0.24 14.52
C PRO A 87 -4.30 -0.76 15.56
N PRO A 88 -4.49 -2.08 15.36
CA PRO A 88 -3.85 -3.07 16.18
C PRO A 88 -2.35 -3.07 15.92
N GLN A 89 -1.58 -3.46 16.92
CA GLN A 89 -0.13 -3.64 16.77
C GLN A 89 0.17 -5.03 16.19
N PRO A 90 1.05 -5.13 15.19
CA PRO A 90 1.50 -6.41 14.63
C PRO A 90 2.56 -7.10 15.50
#